data_AF-A0A0G4KF24-F1
#
_entry.id   AF-A0A0G4KF24-F1
#
_cell.length_a   1.000
_cell.length_b   1.000
_cell.length_c   1.000
_cell.angle_alpha   90.00
_cell.angle_beta   90.00
_cell.angle_gamma   90.00
#
_symmetry.space_group_name_H-M   'P 1'
#
loop_
_entity.id
_entity.type
_entity.pdbx_description
1 polymer ?
#
loop_
_entity_poly.entity_id
_entity_poly.type
_entity_poly.pdbx_seq_one_letter_code
_entity_poly.pdbx_strand_id
1 'polypeptide(L)'
;MAADASTIQLQLTERERQLRDLLVDVSKFININDQLPEPLVLRWAGGWVRDKLLGTTSHDIDVAINVMTGLRFGERLREYCDVPKLASRHGIEPDDIGNLHRIAAN
;
A
#
# COMPACT_ATOMS: atom_id res chain seq x y z
N MET A 1 11.50 -32.93 14.88
CA MET A 1 10.10 -32.58 14.59
C MET A 1 10.05 -31.09 14.32
N ALA A 2 10.00 -30.69 13.04
CA ALA A 2 9.89 -29.28 12.66
C ALA A 2 8.44 -28.84 12.90
N ALA A 3 8.26 -27.68 13.54
CA ALA A 3 6.94 -27.09 13.73
C ALA A 3 6.31 -26.83 12.36
N ASP A 4 5.10 -27.35 12.16
CA ASP A 4 4.27 -27.09 11.00
C ASP A 4 3.90 -25.59 11.02
N ALA A 5 4.52 -24.81 10.14
CA ALA A 5 4.19 -23.42 9.92
C ALA A 5 2.84 -23.39 9.19
N SER A 6 1.76 -23.57 9.96
CA SER A 6 0.39 -23.38 9.49
C SER A 6 0.33 -22.05 8.72
N THR A 7 0.20 -22.17 7.40
CA THR A 7 0.22 -21.02 6.51
C THR A 7 -1.09 -20.27 6.73
N ILE A 8 -1.03 -19.16 7.45
CA ILE A 8 -2.21 -18.33 7.70
C ILE A 8 -2.64 -17.74 6.35
N GLN A 9 -3.74 -18.27 5.81
CA GLN A 9 -4.34 -17.76 4.59
C GLN A 9 -5.16 -16.51 4.91
N LEU A 10 -4.53 -15.34 4.80
CA LEU A 10 -5.19 -14.06 4.96
C LEU A 10 -6.13 -13.79 3.77
N GLN A 11 -7.43 -13.75 4.04
CA GLN A 11 -8.43 -13.39 3.04
C GLN A 11 -8.59 -11.87 2.99
N LEU A 12 -8.20 -11.29 1.85
CA LEU A 12 -8.44 -9.89 1.56
C LEU A 12 -9.89 -9.70 1.08
N THR A 13 -10.51 -8.57 1.39
CA THR A 13 -11.74 -8.12 0.72
C THR A 13 -11.42 -7.63 -0.69
N GLU A 14 -12.44 -7.35 -1.49
CA GLU A 14 -12.22 -6.82 -2.84
C GLU A 14 -11.53 -5.46 -2.82
N ARG A 15 -11.93 -4.58 -1.90
CA ARG A 15 -11.31 -3.26 -1.73
C ARG A 15 -9.86 -3.37 -1.25
N GLU A 16 -9.56 -4.30 -0.36
CA GLU A 16 -8.19 -4.55 0.10
C GLU A 16 -7.32 -5.09 -1.04
N ARG A 17 -7.82 -6.03 -1.86
CA ARG A 17 -7.09 -6.50 -3.04
C ARG A 17 -6.81 -5.35 -4.01
N GLN A 18 -7.82 -4.54 -4.31
CA GLN A 18 -7.71 -3.36 -5.16
C GLN A 18 -6.62 -2.40 -4.65
N LEU A 19 -6.63 -2.07 -3.35
CA LEU A 19 -5.62 -1.22 -2.73
C LEU A 19 -4.23 -1.85 -2.76
N ARG A 20 -4.11 -3.15 -2.45
CA ARG A 20 -2.83 -3.87 -2.51
C ARG A 20 -2.24 -3.78 -3.92
N ASP A 21 -3.05 -4.06 -4.93
CA ASP A 21 -2.60 -4.09 -6.32
C ASP A 21 -2.19 -2.69 -6.82
N LEU A 22 -2.93 -1.65 -6.40
CA LEU A 22 -2.52 -0.26 -6.60
C LEU A 22 -1.15 0.01 -5.98
N LEU A 23 -0.97 -0.29 -4.69
CA LEU A 23 0.26 -0.02 -3.97
C LEU A 23 1.46 -0.77 -4.58
N VAL A 24 1.24 -2.01 -5.01
CA VAL A 24 2.25 -2.81 -5.72
C VAL A 24 2.62 -2.17 -7.06
N ASP A 25 1.65 -1.75 -7.87
CA ASP A 25 1.96 -1.14 -9.17
C ASP A 25 2.60 0.26 -9.02
N VAL A 26 2.18 1.06 -8.02
CA VAL A 26 2.87 2.31 -7.64
C VAL A 26 4.33 2.00 -7.23
N SER A 27 4.57 0.96 -6.43
CA SER A 27 5.94 0.62 -6.04
C SER A 27 6.82 0.22 -7.23
N LYS A 28 6.27 -0.51 -8.21
CA LYS A 28 6.98 -0.82 -9.46
C LYS A 28 7.26 0.43 -10.27
N PHE A 29 6.28 1.31 -10.39
CA PHE A 29 6.43 2.59 -11.07
C PHE A 29 7.56 3.41 -10.45
N ILE A 30 7.61 3.52 -9.13
CA ILE A 30 8.70 4.24 -8.44
C ILE A 30 10.04 3.53 -8.66
N ASN A 31 10.11 2.20 -8.49
CA ASN A 31 11.35 1.44 -8.71
C ASN A 31 11.94 1.60 -10.13
N ILE A 32 11.10 1.85 -11.14
CA ILE A 32 11.52 2.07 -12.53
C ILE A 32 11.99 3.51 -12.76
N ASN A 33 11.31 4.49 -12.14
CA ASN A 33 11.49 5.92 -12.46
C ASN A 33 12.44 6.65 -11.51
N ASP A 34 12.61 6.17 -10.28
CA ASP A 34 13.43 6.79 -9.25
C ASP A 34 14.73 5.98 -9.04
N GLN A 35 15.83 6.67 -8.78
CA GLN A 35 17.04 6.02 -8.26
C GLN A 35 16.90 5.81 -6.75
N LEU A 36 16.72 4.55 -6.35
CA LEU A 36 16.59 4.13 -4.96
C LEU A 36 17.84 3.34 -4.52
N PRO A 37 18.24 3.44 -3.23
CA PRO A 37 19.39 2.71 -2.72
C PRO A 37 19.16 1.19 -2.65
N GLU A 38 17.90 0.77 -2.52
CA GLU A 38 17.45 -0.62 -2.54
C GLU A 38 16.00 -0.68 -3.09
N PRO A 39 15.48 -1.87 -3.47
CA PRO A 39 14.12 -1.99 -3.94
C PRO A 39 13.10 -1.48 -2.91
N LEU A 40 12.12 -0.70 -3.37
CA LEU A 40 11.01 -0.25 -2.56
C LEU A 40 10.15 -1.44 -2.14
N VAL A 41 10.01 -1.62 -0.82
CA VAL A 41 9.20 -2.67 -0.18
C VAL A 41 8.14 -2.02 0.69
N LEU A 42 6.88 -2.33 0.40
CA LEU A 42 5.73 -1.93 1.20
C LEU A 42 5.30 -3.08 2.11
N ARG A 43 4.93 -2.77 3.35
CA ARG A 43 4.40 -3.75 4.31
C ARG A 43 3.14 -3.19 4.95
N TRP A 44 2.05 -3.94 4.88
CA TRP A 44 0.88 -3.63 5.69
C TRP A 44 1.18 -4.00 7.15
N ALA A 45 0.86 -3.08 8.05
CA ALA A 45 1.21 -3.15 9.45
C ALA A 45 0.05 -2.66 10.33
N GLY A 46 0.30 -2.53 11.62
CA GLY A 46 -0.63 -1.88 12.55
C GLY A 46 -1.85 -2.73 12.91
N GLY A 47 -2.93 -2.03 13.30
CA GLY A 47 -4.16 -2.63 13.82
C GLY A 47 -4.80 -3.62 12.85
N TRP A 48 -4.74 -3.32 11.55
CA TRP A 48 -5.27 -4.19 10.50
C TRP A 48 -4.71 -5.61 10.54
N VAL A 49 -3.40 -5.78 10.75
CA VAL A 49 -2.78 -7.11 10.79
C VAL A 49 -3.30 -7.92 11.97
N ARG A 50 -3.37 -7.30 13.16
CA ARG A 50 -3.95 -7.93 14.36
C ARG A 50 -5.40 -8.33 14.10
N ASP A 51 -6.20 -7.39 13.59
CA ASP A 51 -7.64 -7.58 13.40
C ASP A 51 -7.91 -8.70 12.37
N LYS A 52 -7.14 -8.76 11.28
CA LYS A 52 -7.21 -9.85 10.30
C LYS A 52 -6.86 -11.22 10.87
N LEU A 53 -5.85 -11.28 11.73
CA LEU A 53 -5.47 -12.53 12.40
C LEU A 53 -6.54 -12.99 13.39
N LEU A 54 -7.30 -12.06 13.99
CA LEU A 54 -8.41 -12.34 14.89
C LEU A 54 -9.75 -12.53 14.18
N GLY A 55 -9.80 -12.41 12.85
CA GLY A 55 -11.03 -12.52 12.07
C GLY A 55 -12.00 -11.34 12.25
N THR A 56 -11.52 -10.20 12.74
CA THR A 56 -12.30 -8.96 12.87
C THR A 56 -12.10 -8.04 11.67
N THR A 57 -13.06 -7.16 11.43
CA THR A 57 -13.00 -6.17 10.35
C THR A 57 -12.26 -4.92 10.80
N SER A 58 -11.33 -4.45 9.98
CA SER A 58 -10.61 -3.18 10.16
C SER A 58 -10.66 -2.42 8.84
N HIS A 59 -10.82 -1.10 8.89
CA HIS A 59 -10.96 -0.25 7.70
C HIS A 59 -9.70 0.57 7.42
N ASP A 60 -8.86 0.78 8.42
CA ASP A 60 -7.63 1.56 8.32
C ASP A 60 -6.45 0.63 8.05
N ILE A 61 -5.64 0.95 7.03
CA ILE A 61 -4.44 0.18 6.66
C ILE A 61 -3.20 1.06 6.82
N ASP A 62 -2.35 0.66 7.77
CA ASP A 62 -1.03 1.28 7.94
C ASP A 62 -0.04 0.64 6.97
N VAL A 63 0.70 1.47 6.23
CA VAL A 63 1.75 1.00 5.30
C VAL A 63 3.11 1.48 5.76
N ALA A 64 4.00 0.54 6.07
CA ALA A 64 5.41 0.81 6.32
C ALA A 64 6.23 0.76 5.03
N ILE A 65 7.16 1.70 4.89
CA ILE A 65 7.97 1.94 3.69
C ILE A 65 9.45 1.96 4.10
N ASN A 66 10.32 1.25 3.38
CA ASN A 66 11.73 1.09 3.76
C ASN A 66 12.65 2.24 3.31
N VAL A 67 12.49 2.73 2.08
CA VAL A 67 13.49 3.60 1.43
C VAL A 67 13.11 5.06 1.29
N MET A 68 11.91 5.44 1.70
CA MET A 68 11.44 6.82 1.59
C MET A 68 10.39 7.15 2.64
N THR A 69 10.16 8.45 2.81
CA THR A 69 9.09 8.94 3.66
C THR A 69 7.72 8.65 3.06
N GLY A 70 6.70 8.51 3.91
CA GLY A 70 5.32 8.37 3.46
C GLY A 70 4.86 9.55 2.60
N LEU A 71 5.38 10.76 2.85
CA LEU A 71 5.09 11.93 2.04
C LEU A 71 5.56 11.75 0.59
N ARG A 72 6.84 11.38 0.39
CA ARG A 72 7.41 11.19 -0.95
C ARG A 72 6.70 10.05 -1.68
N PHE A 73 6.36 8.97 -0.99
CA PHE A 73 5.57 7.89 -1.58
C PHE A 73 4.18 8.38 -2.00
N GLY A 74 3.50 9.16 -1.16
CA GLY A 74 2.17 9.72 -1.45
C GLY A 74 2.17 10.67 -2.65
N GLU A 75 3.22 11.47 -2.83
CA GLU A 75 3.41 12.31 -4.03
C GLU A 75 3.49 11.45 -5.29
N ARG A 76 4.32 10.40 -5.27
CA ARG A 76 4.47 9.48 -6.43
C ARG A 76 3.22 8.64 -6.69
N LEU A 77 2.46 8.31 -5.65
CA LEU A 77 1.15 7.66 -5.80
C LEU A 77 0.16 8.57 -6.54
N ARG A 78 0.12 9.86 -6.20
CA ARG A 78 -0.70 10.84 -6.91
C ARG A 78 -0.28 10.95 -8.38
N GLU A 79 1.01 11.09 -8.64
CA GLU A 79 1.54 11.16 -10.01
C GLU A 79 1.21 9.89 -10.83
N TYR A 80 1.23 8.71 -10.20
CA TYR A 80 0.78 7.47 -10.84
C TYR A 80 -0.72 7.52 -11.19
N CYS A 81 -1.55 8.05 -10.30
CA CYS A 81 -3.00 8.16 -10.49
C CYS A 81 -3.39 9.30 -11.46
N ASP A 82 -2.55 10.31 -11.63
CA ASP A 82 -2.77 11.41 -12.60
C ASP A 82 -2.72 10.92 -14.06
N VAL A 83 -2.17 9.72 -14.31
CA VAL A 83 -2.22 9.06 -15.61
C VAL A 83 -3.52 8.26 -15.73
N PRO A 84 -4.51 8.67 -16.56
CA PRO A 84 -5.84 8.06 -16.55
C PRO A 84 -5.82 6.55 -16.83
N LYS A 85 -4.95 6.10 -17.73
CA LYS A 85 -4.78 4.68 -18.05
C LYS A 85 -4.29 3.85 -16.86
N LEU A 86 -3.52 4.42 -15.95
CA LEU A 86 -2.99 3.74 -14.78
C LEU A 86 -4.03 3.74 -13.65
N ALA A 87 -4.69 4.88 -13.40
CA ALA A 87 -5.77 4.97 -12.41
C ALA A 87 -6.95 4.04 -12.72
N SER A 88 -7.43 4.02 -13.98
CA SER A 88 -8.57 3.19 -14.37
C SER A 88 -8.31 1.68 -14.20
N ARG A 89 -7.05 1.22 -14.24
CA ARG A 89 -6.70 -0.19 -13.98
C ARG A 89 -7.03 -0.64 -12.56
N HIS A 90 -7.02 0.30 -11.62
CA HIS A 90 -7.33 0.04 -10.24
C HIS A 90 -8.72 0.57 -9.87
N GLY A 91 -9.56 0.95 -10.84
CA GLY A 91 -10.90 1.49 -10.58
C GLY A 91 -10.89 2.73 -9.68
N ILE A 92 -9.86 3.58 -9.85
CA ILE A 92 -9.71 4.85 -9.13
C ILE A 92 -10.27 5.96 -10.01
N GLU A 93 -11.26 6.67 -9.49
CA GLU A 93 -11.78 7.90 -10.07
C GLU A 93 -11.01 9.12 -9.52
N PRO A 94 -11.03 10.27 -10.20
CA PRO A 94 -10.33 11.47 -9.74
C PRO A 94 -10.70 11.89 -8.30
N ASP A 95 -11.96 11.68 -7.91
CA ASP A 95 -12.47 12.01 -6.58
C ASP A 95 -12.09 10.98 -5.49
N ASP A 96 -11.58 9.81 -5.86
CA ASP A 96 -11.12 8.78 -4.90
C ASP A 96 -9.77 9.14 -4.27
N ILE A 97 -8.97 9.98 -4.92
CA ILE A 97 -7.67 10.43 -4.41
C ILE A 97 -7.86 11.69 -3.56
N GLY A 98 -7.89 11.50 -2.25
CA GLY A 98 -7.99 12.60 -1.29
C GLY A 98 -6.75 13.50 -1.21
N ASN A 99 -6.79 14.41 -0.24
CA ASN A 99 -5.67 15.31 0.03
C ASN A 99 -4.48 14.55 0.65
N LEU A 100 -3.27 14.88 0.18
CA LEU A 100 -2.06 14.39 0.80
C LEU A 100 -1.77 15.17 2.08
N HIS A 101 -1.78 14.47 3.21
CA HIS A 101 -1.52 15.06 4.52
C HIS A 101 -0.08 14.76 4.97
N ARG A 102 0.63 15.81 5.42
CA ARG A 102 1.95 15.67 6.06
C ARG A 102 1.78 15.79 7.57
N ILE A 103 2.19 14.75 8.29
CA ILE A 103 2.30 14.78 9.75
C ILE A 103 3.75 15.16 10.07
N ALA A 104 3.95 16.25 10.82
CA ALA A 104 5.28 16.66 11.24
C ALA A 104 5.84 15.68 12.29
N ALA A 105 7.16 15.43 12.24
CA ALA A 105 7.83 14.77 13.35
C ALA A 105 7.80 15.72 14.57
N ASN A 106 7.50 15.17 15.74
CA ASN A 106 7.54 15.90 17.02
C ASN A 106 8.98 16.17 17.45
#